data_AF-A0A1G0I706-F1
#
_entry.id   AF-A0A1G0I706-F1
#
_cell.length_a   1.000
_cell.length_b   1.000
_cell.length_c   1.000
_cell.angle_alpha   90.00
_cell.angle_beta   90.00
_cell.angle_gamma   90.00
#
_symmetry.space_group_name_H-M   'P 1'
#
loop_
_entity.id
_entity.type
_entity.pdbx_description
1 polymer ?
#
loop_
_entity_poly.entity_id
_entity_poly.type
_entity_poly.pdbx_seq_one_letter_code
_entity_poly.pdbx_strand_id
1 'polypeptide(L)'
;MTTFTIAVQDQAVQALLQRMAERTKNLQPALQAVGDGIVERTKRRFETSTGPDGEKWTPNAPATLGILSARLGKSYRKKGGDLNAAGERRLAGNKPLIGESGDLRRQIVAQATANQVTVGVGPKYAAIHQFGGKAGRGLKVEIPARPYLPVRQDGSLYPEESTIIVDAINDLLLDL
;
A
#
# COMPACT_ATOMS: atom_id res chain seq x y z
N MET A 1 36.42 -14.41 -42.19
CA MET A 1 36.34 -13.30 -41.22
C MET A 1 37.41 -13.52 -40.18
N THR A 2 38.38 -12.61 -40.07
CA THR A 2 39.46 -12.69 -39.09
C THR A 2 39.00 -12.00 -37.80
N THR A 3 38.80 -12.79 -36.75
CA THR A 3 38.48 -12.28 -35.41
C THR A 3 39.79 -11.94 -34.69
N PHE A 4 39.87 -10.76 -34.07
CA PHE A 4 40.93 -10.45 -33.11
C PHE A 4 40.31 -10.23 -31.73
N THR A 5 41.02 -10.63 -30.68
CA THR A 5 40.54 -10.60 -29.29
C THR A 5 41.37 -9.59 -28.49
N ILE A 6 40.70 -8.73 -27.72
CA ILE A 6 41.34 -7.79 -26.79
C ILE A 6 41.08 -8.30 -25.36
N ALA A 7 42.14 -8.43 -24.56
CA ALA A 7 42.06 -8.78 -23.14
C ALA A 7 42.28 -7.55 -22.26
N VAL A 8 41.25 -7.14 -21.51
CA VAL A 8 41.31 -6.02 -20.57
C VAL A 8 41.85 -6.51 -19.22
N GLN A 9 43.03 -6.03 -18.83
CA GLN A 9 43.72 -6.42 -17.57
C GLN A 9 43.55 -5.40 -16.42
N ASP A 10 42.76 -4.34 -16.65
CA ASP A 10 42.54 -3.29 -15.66
C ASP A 10 41.83 -3.86 -14.42
N GLN A 11 42.54 -3.85 -13.29
CA GLN A 11 42.07 -4.41 -12.03
C GLN A 11 40.83 -3.69 -11.48
N ALA A 12 40.74 -2.36 -11.69
CA ALA A 12 39.59 -1.59 -11.21
C ALA A 12 38.32 -1.96 -12.00
N VAL A 13 38.45 -2.10 -13.32
CA VAL A 13 37.36 -2.55 -14.19
C VAL A 13 36.94 -3.98 -13.85
N GLN A 14 37.89 -4.90 -13.69
CA GLN A 14 37.59 -6.30 -13.32
C GLN A 14 36.88 -6.40 -11.96
N ALA A 15 37.32 -5.63 -10.97
CA ALA A 15 36.69 -5.58 -9.64
C ALA A 15 35.27 -4.99 -9.68
N LEU A 16 35.00 -4.03 -10.57
CA LEU A 16 33.65 -3.49 -10.77
C LEU A 16 32.74 -4.51 -11.45
N LEU A 17 33.22 -5.17 -12.51
CA LEU A 17 32.49 -6.22 -13.21
C LEU A 17 32.16 -7.40 -12.30
N GLN A 18 33.09 -7.82 -11.42
CA GLN A 18 32.81 -8.85 -10.42
C GLN A 18 31.76 -8.40 -9.41
N ARG A 19 31.82 -7.16 -8.90
CA ARG A 19 30.79 -6.63 -8.00
C ARG A 19 29.41 -6.60 -8.65
N MET A 20 29.32 -6.15 -9.90
CA MET A 20 28.09 -6.19 -10.69
C MET A 20 27.59 -7.63 -10.88
N ALA A 21 28.48 -8.57 -11.22
CA ALA A 21 28.14 -9.98 -11.37
C ALA A 21 27.65 -10.62 -10.06
N GLU A 22 28.25 -10.29 -8.92
CA GLU A 22 27.80 -10.81 -7.62
C GLU A 22 26.44 -10.23 -7.20
N ARG A 23 26.20 -8.93 -7.45
CA ARG A 23 24.92 -8.29 -7.10
C ARG A 23 23.75 -8.75 -7.98
N THR A 24 24.00 -9.03 -9.26
CA THR A 24 22.97 -9.59 -10.16
C THR A 24 22.58 -11.03 -9.82
N LYS A 25 23.42 -11.77 -9.08
CA LYS A 25 23.08 -13.13 -8.61
C LYS A 25 22.04 -13.14 -7.48
N ASN A 26 21.93 -12.05 -6.71
CA ASN A 26 20.96 -11.96 -5.61
C ASN A 26 20.33 -10.57 -5.51
N LEU A 27 19.24 -10.36 -6.25
CA LEU A 27 18.46 -9.12 -6.18
C LEU A 27 17.53 -9.07 -4.95
N GLN A 28 17.50 -10.11 -4.11
CA GLN A 28 16.57 -10.16 -2.98
C GLN A 28 16.64 -8.94 -2.07
N PRO A 29 17.82 -8.45 -1.64
CA PRO A 29 17.88 -7.26 -0.77
C PRO A 29 17.33 -6.00 -1.45
N ALA A 30 17.66 -5.82 -2.73
CA ALA A 30 17.22 -4.69 -3.55
C ALA A 30 15.69 -4.73 -3.75
N LEU A 31 15.15 -5.88 -4.12
CA LEU A 31 13.72 -6.10 -4.31
C LEU A 31 12.94 -5.99 -2.99
N GLN A 32 13.53 -6.42 -1.87
CA GLN A 32 12.93 -6.23 -0.55
C GLN A 32 12.77 -4.75 -0.23
N ALA A 33 13.80 -3.93 -0.49
CA ALA A 33 13.73 -2.48 -0.27
C ALA A 33 12.62 -1.82 -1.12
N VAL A 34 12.45 -2.23 -2.37
CA VAL A 34 11.33 -1.78 -3.22
C VAL A 34 9.98 -2.16 -2.61
N GLY A 35 9.84 -3.41 -2.17
CA GLY A 35 8.64 -3.92 -1.51
C GLY A 35 8.30 -3.15 -0.23
N ASP A 36 9.29 -2.94 0.64
CA ASP A 36 9.13 -2.20 1.88
C ASP A 36 8.70 -0.75 1.60
N GLY A 37 9.27 -0.10 0.57
CA GLY A 37 8.84 1.22 0.12
C GLY A 37 7.36 1.26 -0.30
N ILE A 38 6.89 0.25 -1.03
CA ILE A 38 5.46 0.11 -1.40
C ILE A 38 4.59 -0.06 -0.15
N VAL A 39 5.02 -0.89 0.80
CA VAL A 39 4.31 -1.12 2.06
C VAL A 39 4.20 0.18 2.85
N GLU A 40 5.28 0.94 2.99
CA GLU A 40 5.28 2.20 3.73
C GLU A 40 4.40 3.28 3.08
N ARG A 41 4.47 3.44 1.75
CA ARG A 41 3.53 4.35 1.04
C ARG A 41 2.08 3.90 1.20
N THR A 42 1.82 2.60 1.16
CA THR A 42 0.50 2.04 1.42
C THR A 42 0.03 2.34 2.84
N LYS A 43 0.88 2.19 3.86
CA LYS A 43 0.53 2.54 5.25
C LYS A 43 0.25 4.03 5.41
N ARG A 44 1.03 4.90 4.74
CA ARG A 44 0.83 6.35 4.75
C ARG A 44 -0.56 6.75 4.24
N ARG A 45 -1.08 6.05 3.22
CA ARG A 45 -2.45 6.24 2.70
C ARG A 45 -3.54 6.04 3.76
N PHE A 46 -3.35 5.13 4.71
CA PHE A 46 -4.27 4.99 5.84
C PHE A 46 -4.22 6.22 6.76
N GLU A 47 -3.04 6.77 6.99
CA GLU A 47 -2.87 7.94 7.88
C GLU A 47 -3.52 9.19 7.30
N THR A 48 -3.33 9.41 5.99
CA THR A 48 -3.90 10.52 5.22
C THR A 48 -5.35 10.28 4.78
N SER A 49 -5.80 9.02 4.78
CA SER A 49 -7.08 8.59 4.21
C SER A 49 -7.23 8.95 2.74
N THR A 50 -6.18 8.70 1.96
CA THR A 50 -6.10 9.01 0.53
C THR A 50 -5.68 7.79 -0.30
N GLY A 51 -6.08 7.76 -1.57
CA GLY A 51 -5.65 6.77 -2.55
C GLY A 51 -4.24 7.00 -3.09
N PRO A 52 -3.75 6.11 -3.97
CA PRO A 52 -2.48 6.28 -4.69
C PRO A 52 -2.44 7.47 -5.65
N ASP A 53 -3.59 8.03 -6.00
CA ASP A 53 -3.80 9.25 -6.78
C ASP A 53 -3.93 10.50 -5.91
N GLY A 54 -3.82 10.36 -4.58
CA GLY A 54 -4.02 11.45 -3.62
C GLY A 54 -5.48 11.79 -3.33
N GLU A 55 -6.46 11.12 -3.98
CA GLU A 55 -7.88 11.38 -3.72
C GLU A 55 -8.28 10.87 -2.33
N LYS A 56 -9.09 11.65 -1.60
CA LYS A 56 -9.60 11.20 -0.30
C LYS A 56 -10.56 10.03 -0.45
N TRP A 57 -10.40 9.01 0.39
CA TRP A 57 -11.34 7.89 0.41
C TRP A 57 -12.76 8.34 0.73
N THR A 58 -13.72 7.73 0.05
CA THR A 58 -15.14 7.97 0.33
C THR A 58 -15.46 7.67 1.80
N PRO A 59 -16.15 8.58 2.51
CA PRO A 59 -16.56 8.36 3.89
C PRO A 59 -17.36 7.06 4.09
N ASN A 60 -17.51 6.66 5.35
CA ASN A 60 -18.40 5.55 5.69
C ASN A 60 -19.86 5.93 5.44
N ALA A 61 -20.66 4.96 5.00
CA ALA A 61 -22.08 5.17 4.76
C ALA A 61 -22.81 5.61 6.04
N PRO A 62 -23.94 6.37 5.93
CA PRO A 62 -24.70 6.84 7.09
C PRO A 62 -25.10 5.71 8.05
N ALA A 63 -25.45 4.53 7.53
CA ALA A 63 -25.78 3.36 8.34
C ALA A 63 -24.60 2.90 9.22
N THR A 64 -23.38 2.88 8.67
CA THR A 64 -22.17 2.54 9.43
C THR A 64 -21.86 3.60 10.48
N LEU A 65 -22.02 4.88 10.15
CA LEU A 65 -21.85 5.98 11.11
C LEU A 65 -22.89 5.89 12.24
N GLY A 66 -24.13 5.47 11.94
CA GLY A 66 -25.16 5.19 12.93
C GLY A 66 -24.77 4.09 13.91
N ILE A 67 -24.22 2.97 13.40
CA ILE A 67 -23.70 1.87 14.24
C ILE A 67 -22.54 2.35 15.11
N LEU A 68 -21.60 3.12 14.56
CA LEU A 68 -20.47 3.67 15.32
C LEU A 68 -20.93 4.63 16.40
N SER A 69 -21.89 5.51 16.09
CA SER A 69 -22.52 6.40 17.06
C SER A 69 -23.11 5.62 18.23
N ALA A 70 -23.85 4.54 17.95
CA ALA A 70 -24.46 3.68 18.98
C ALA A 70 -23.43 3.00 19.91
N ARG A 71 -22.19 2.77 19.44
CA ARG A 71 -21.10 2.22 20.25
C ARG A 71 -20.43 3.25 21.17
N LEU A 72 -20.67 4.55 20.96
CA LEU A 72 -20.10 5.59 21.80
C LEU A 72 -20.70 5.53 23.22
N GLY A 73 -19.83 5.62 24.22
CA GLY A 73 -20.22 5.60 25.64
C GLY A 73 -21.04 6.83 26.07
N LYS A 74 -21.59 6.75 27.29
CA LYS A 74 -22.46 7.80 27.88
C LYS A 74 -21.82 9.19 27.93
N SER A 75 -20.48 9.27 28.01
CA SER A 75 -19.74 10.54 28.01
C SER A 75 -19.86 11.34 26.71
N TYR A 76 -20.24 10.70 25.61
CA TYR A 76 -20.45 11.35 24.30
C TYR A 76 -21.91 11.75 24.05
N ARG A 77 -22.77 11.61 25.07
CA ARG A 77 -24.22 11.77 24.97
C ARG A 77 -24.70 12.91 25.87
N LYS A 78 -25.78 13.58 25.45
CA LYS A 78 -26.59 14.48 26.29
C LYS A 78 -27.52 13.66 27.18
N LYS A 79 -28.15 14.28 28.19
CA LYS A 79 -29.16 13.62 29.05
C LYS A 79 -30.31 12.99 28.25
N GLY A 80 -30.65 13.56 27.09
CA GLY A 80 -31.67 13.06 26.17
C GLY A 80 -31.23 11.95 25.21
N GLY A 81 -29.98 11.47 25.28
CA GLY A 81 -29.49 10.40 24.43
C GLY A 81 -28.91 10.84 23.07
N ASP A 82 -29.12 12.08 22.65
CA ASP A 82 -28.44 12.65 21.49
C ASP A 82 -26.94 12.82 21.72
N LEU A 83 -26.16 12.92 20.63
CA LEU A 83 -24.73 13.22 20.75
C LEU A 83 -24.54 14.63 21.34
N ASN A 84 -23.50 14.75 22.17
CA ASN A 84 -22.94 16.04 22.57
C ASN A 84 -21.88 16.50 21.55
N ALA A 85 -21.36 17.72 21.72
CA ALA A 85 -20.37 18.29 20.80
C ALA A 85 -19.09 17.42 20.68
N ALA A 86 -18.70 16.70 21.74
CA ALA A 86 -17.57 15.77 21.67
C ALA A 86 -17.91 14.52 20.85
N GLY A 87 -19.13 13.98 21.00
CA GLY A 87 -19.64 12.85 20.22
C GLY A 87 -19.78 13.19 18.73
N GLU A 88 -20.31 14.37 18.41
CA GLU A 88 -20.41 14.86 17.03
C GLU A 88 -19.02 14.98 16.38
N ARG A 89 -18.05 15.59 17.08
CA ARG A 89 -16.65 15.69 16.60
C ARG A 89 -16.00 14.32 16.43
N ARG A 90 -16.24 13.40 17.38
CA ARG A 90 -15.72 12.02 17.32
C ARG A 90 -16.23 11.29 16.08
N LEU A 91 -17.52 11.45 15.76
CA LEU A 91 -18.14 10.82 14.60
C LEU A 91 -17.70 11.50 13.29
N ALA A 92 -17.62 12.83 13.26
CA ALA A 92 -17.14 13.58 12.10
C ALA A 92 -15.66 13.28 11.78
N GLY A 93 -14.85 12.99 12.80
CA GLY A 93 -13.45 12.56 12.66
C GLY A 93 -13.27 11.09 12.28
N ASN A 94 -14.35 10.36 11.98
CA ASN A 94 -14.25 8.96 11.58
C ASN A 94 -13.55 8.82 10.22
N LYS A 95 -12.48 8.03 10.20
CA LYS A 95 -11.73 7.69 8.99
C LYS A 95 -12.12 6.28 8.50
N PRO A 96 -12.47 6.10 7.22
CA PRO A 96 -12.76 4.76 6.68
C PRO A 96 -11.50 3.89 6.65
N LEU A 97 -11.68 2.56 6.62
CA LEU A 97 -10.63 1.51 6.58
C LEU A 97 -9.64 1.42 7.76
N ILE A 98 -9.53 2.42 8.63
CA ILE A 98 -8.60 2.37 9.75
C ILE A 98 -9.18 1.50 10.88
N GLY A 99 -10.47 1.65 11.18
CA GLY A 99 -11.11 0.96 12.31
C GLY A 99 -10.43 1.26 13.65
N GLU A 100 -10.75 0.46 14.67
CA GLU A 100 -10.07 0.56 15.98
C GLU A 100 -8.80 -0.31 16.04
N SER A 101 -8.81 -1.47 15.37
CA SER A 101 -7.71 -2.43 15.37
C SER A 101 -6.62 -2.15 14.33
N GLY A 102 -6.91 -1.35 13.29
CA GLY A 102 -5.95 -1.07 12.22
C GLY A 102 -5.58 -2.31 11.38
N ASP A 103 -6.36 -3.40 11.44
CA ASP A 103 -5.95 -4.71 10.93
C ASP A 103 -5.49 -4.69 9.47
N LEU A 104 -6.24 -3.98 8.61
CA LEU A 104 -5.90 -3.89 7.19
C LEU A 104 -4.53 -3.25 6.98
N ARG A 105 -4.21 -2.18 7.73
CA ARG A 105 -2.91 -1.52 7.68
C ARG A 105 -1.78 -2.39 8.23
N ARG A 106 -2.05 -3.16 9.29
CA ARG A 106 -1.04 -3.97 10.00
C ARG A 106 -0.64 -5.24 9.24
N GLN A 107 -1.49 -5.73 8.34
CA GLN A 107 -1.31 -7.00 7.65
C GLN A 107 -0.92 -6.83 6.17
N ILE A 108 -0.21 -5.74 5.85
CA ILE A 108 0.41 -5.53 4.54
C ILE A 108 1.89 -5.84 4.68
N VAL A 109 2.37 -6.81 3.89
CA VAL A 109 3.74 -7.31 3.99
C VAL A 109 4.37 -7.42 2.61
N ALA A 110 5.67 -7.16 2.53
CA ALA A 110 6.49 -7.40 1.35
C ALA A 110 7.42 -8.59 1.58
N GLN A 111 7.54 -9.46 0.58
CA GLN A 111 8.48 -10.57 0.59
C GLN A 111 9.15 -10.67 -0.77
N ALA A 112 10.49 -10.57 -0.77
CA ALA A 112 11.31 -10.74 -1.96
C ALA A 112 11.98 -12.11 -2.05
N THR A 113 12.14 -12.58 -3.28
CA THR A 113 13.04 -13.65 -3.71
C THR A 113 14.22 -13.04 -4.48
N ALA A 114 15.11 -13.87 -5.03
CA ALA A 114 16.23 -13.41 -5.86
C ALA A 114 15.80 -12.68 -7.15
N ASN A 115 14.53 -12.78 -7.57
CA ASN A 115 14.06 -12.26 -8.86
C ASN A 115 12.63 -11.66 -8.84
N GLN A 116 11.93 -11.67 -7.70
CA GLN A 116 10.59 -11.11 -7.57
C GLN A 116 10.38 -10.50 -6.19
N VAL A 117 9.53 -9.49 -6.09
CA VAL A 117 8.93 -9.06 -4.83
C VAL A 117 7.41 -9.20 -4.89
N THR A 118 6.82 -9.71 -3.81
CA THR A 118 5.36 -9.80 -3.62
C THR A 118 4.94 -8.90 -2.48
N VAL A 119 3.91 -8.09 -2.71
CA VAL A 119 3.23 -7.32 -1.64
C VAL A 119 1.85 -7.95 -1.41
N GLY A 120 1.65 -8.52 -0.22
CA GLY A 120 0.45 -9.24 0.16
C GLY A 120 -0.36 -8.52 1.23
N VAL A 121 -1.67 -8.80 1.28
CA VAL A 121 -2.60 -8.24 2.26
C VAL A 121 -3.45 -9.37 2.84
N GLY A 122 -3.39 -9.54 4.17
CA GLY A 122 -3.99 -10.69 4.86
C GLY A 122 -5.52 -10.72 4.96
N PRO A 123 -6.21 -9.61 5.32
CA PRO A 123 -7.63 -9.67 5.62
C PRO A 123 -8.50 -10.04 4.41
N LYS A 124 -9.49 -10.93 4.62
CA LYS A 124 -10.42 -11.41 3.58
C LYS A 124 -11.16 -10.28 2.83
N TYR A 125 -11.37 -9.15 3.49
CA TYR A 125 -12.08 -7.99 2.93
C TYR A 125 -11.14 -7.00 2.18
N ALA A 126 -9.85 -7.31 2.08
CA ALA A 126 -8.86 -6.45 1.44
C ALA A 126 -9.24 -6.08 0.00
N ALA A 127 -9.64 -7.07 -0.80
CA ALA A 127 -9.97 -6.87 -2.22
C ALA A 127 -11.22 -5.99 -2.42
N ILE A 128 -12.29 -6.21 -1.65
CA ILE A 128 -13.52 -5.42 -1.78
C ILE A 128 -13.29 -3.95 -1.40
N HIS A 129 -12.32 -3.66 -0.53
CA HIS A 129 -11.94 -2.28 -0.22
C HIS A 129 -10.98 -1.68 -1.25
N GLN A 130 -10.09 -2.46 -1.85
CA GLN A 130 -9.22 -1.98 -2.92
C GLN A 130 -10.03 -1.57 -4.16
N PHE A 131 -10.94 -2.45 -4.60
CA PHE A 131 -11.61 -2.32 -5.89
C PHE A 131 -13.08 -1.88 -5.80
N GLY A 132 -13.67 -1.89 -4.61
CA GLY A 132 -15.11 -1.70 -4.45
C GLY A 132 -15.91 -2.90 -4.95
N GLY A 133 -17.24 -2.79 -4.90
CA GLY A 133 -18.17 -3.77 -5.47
C GLY A 133 -19.31 -4.12 -4.53
N LYS A 134 -20.01 -5.23 -4.85
CA LYS A 134 -21.16 -5.69 -4.08
C LYS A 134 -20.74 -6.61 -2.93
N ALA A 135 -21.39 -6.48 -1.78
CA ALA A 135 -21.09 -7.19 -0.55
C ALA A 135 -22.36 -7.42 0.30
N GLY A 136 -22.17 -8.07 1.45
CA GLY A 136 -23.25 -8.38 2.39
C GLY A 136 -24.13 -9.54 1.94
N ARG A 137 -25.22 -9.79 2.69
CA ARG A 137 -26.13 -10.90 2.44
C ARG A 137 -26.78 -10.75 1.05
N GLY A 138 -26.51 -11.69 0.15
CA GLY A 138 -27.03 -11.67 -1.21
C GLY A 138 -26.47 -10.53 -2.08
N LEU A 139 -25.28 -9.98 -1.76
CA LEU A 139 -24.60 -8.95 -2.56
C LEU A 139 -25.45 -7.68 -2.80
N LYS A 140 -26.29 -7.32 -1.84
CA LYS A 140 -27.20 -6.17 -1.94
C LYS A 140 -26.57 -4.83 -1.55
N VAL A 141 -25.41 -4.86 -0.89
CA VAL A 141 -24.74 -3.64 -0.42
C VAL A 141 -23.62 -3.29 -1.38
N GLU A 142 -23.59 -2.06 -1.85
CA GLU A 142 -22.47 -1.54 -2.64
C GLU A 142 -21.45 -0.87 -1.73
N ILE A 143 -20.19 -1.29 -1.86
CA ILE A 143 -19.06 -0.74 -1.14
C ILE A 143 -18.22 0.04 -2.16
N PRO A 144 -17.99 1.36 -1.94
CA PRO A 144 -17.11 2.13 -2.83
C PRO A 144 -15.66 1.67 -2.68
N ALA A 145 -14.91 1.79 -3.78
CA ALA A 145 -13.48 1.57 -3.79
C ALA A 145 -12.78 2.60 -2.89
N ARG A 146 -11.78 2.13 -2.15
CA ARG A 146 -10.91 2.93 -1.29
C ARG A 146 -9.48 2.41 -1.52
N PRO A 147 -8.92 2.64 -2.71
CA PRO A 147 -7.66 2.02 -3.12
C PRO A 147 -6.54 2.42 -2.15
N TYR A 148 -5.74 1.46 -1.74
CA TYR A 148 -4.58 1.65 -0.87
C TYR A 148 -3.33 1.00 -1.47
N LEU A 149 -3.48 -0.12 -2.19
CA LEU A 149 -2.40 -0.71 -2.98
C LEU A 149 -2.16 0.10 -4.27
N PRO A 150 -0.93 0.06 -4.81
CA PRO A 150 -0.55 0.81 -6.01
C PRO A 150 -1.09 0.23 -7.33
N VAL A 151 -2.02 -0.73 -7.27
CA VAL A 151 -2.51 -1.50 -8.42
C VAL A 151 -3.99 -1.24 -8.69
N ARG A 152 -4.34 -1.11 -9.97
CA ARG A 152 -5.72 -1.00 -10.46
C ARG A 152 -6.31 -2.36 -10.77
N GLN A 153 -7.61 -2.39 -11.04
CA GLN A 153 -8.33 -3.64 -11.31
C GLN A 153 -7.85 -4.35 -12.58
N ASP A 154 -7.33 -3.60 -13.56
CA ASP A 154 -6.74 -4.13 -14.79
C ASP A 154 -5.29 -4.62 -14.63
N GLY A 155 -4.74 -4.55 -13.41
CA GLY A 155 -3.36 -4.92 -13.11
C GLY A 155 -2.33 -3.81 -13.39
N SER A 156 -2.76 -2.66 -13.93
CA SER A 156 -1.86 -1.52 -14.12
C SER A 156 -1.48 -0.85 -12.80
N LEU A 157 -0.30 -0.24 -12.76
CA LEU A 157 0.11 0.61 -11.63
C LEU A 157 -0.44 2.03 -11.80
N TYR A 158 -0.65 2.71 -10.68
CA TYR A 158 -0.82 4.17 -10.73
C TYR A 158 0.47 4.81 -11.27
N PRO A 159 0.39 5.83 -12.16
CA PRO A 159 1.57 6.42 -12.81
C PRO A 159 2.65 6.86 -11.83
N GLU A 160 2.28 7.55 -10.75
CA GLU A 160 3.22 7.99 -9.71
C GLU A 160 3.95 6.82 -9.05
N GLU A 161 3.24 5.72 -8.79
CA GLU A 161 3.84 4.50 -8.23
C GLU A 161 4.78 3.82 -9.22
N SER A 162 4.44 3.81 -10.51
CA SER A 162 5.34 3.31 -11.55
C SER A 162 6.64 4.12 -11.59
N THR A 163 6.55 5.45 -11.53
CA THR A 163 7.73 6.32 -11.50
C THR A 163 8.58 6.05 -10.27
N ILE A 164 7.99 6.03 -9.08
CA ILE A 164 8.72 5.78 -7.83
C ILE A 164 9.41 4.42 -7.84
N ILE A 165 8.77 3.37 -8.38
CA ILE A 165 9.37 2.04 -8.47
C ILE A 165 10.54 2.04 -9.47
N VAL A 166 10.37 2.68 -10.62
CA VAL A 166 11.44 2.80 -11.64
C VAL A 166 12.63 3.58 -11.08
N ASP A 167 12.38 4.70 -10.39
CA ASP A 167 13.42 5.51 -9.77
C ASP A 167 14.15 4.70 -8.69
N ALA A 168 13.43 4.00 -7.81
CA ALA A 168 14.04 3.14 -6.81
C ALA A 168 14.90 2.03 -7.44
N ILE A 169 14.45 1.41 -8.53
CA ILE A 169 15.24 0.41 -9.26
C ILE A 169 16.47 1.05 -9.90
N ASN A 170 16.33 2.23 -10.51
CA ASN A 170 17.45 2.94 -11.12
C ASN A 170 18.50 3.35 -10.10
N ASP A 171 18.10 3.87 -8.94
CA ASP A 171 19.01 4.20 -7.84
C ASP A 171 19.76 2.95 -7.38
N LEU A 172 19.05 1.83 -7.22
CA LEU A 172 19.67 0.54 -6.89
C LEU A 172 20.65 0.04 -7.97
N LEU A 173 20.43 0.39 -9.23
CA LEU A 173 21.32 0.07 -10.35
C LEU A 173 22.51 1.04 -10.45
N LEU A 174 22.36 2.29 -10.04
CA LEU A 174 23.41 3.32 -10.05
C LEU A 174 24.33 3.23 -8.84
N ASP A 175 23.83 2.70 -7.72
CA ASP A 175 24.62 2.35 -6.54
C ASP A 175 25.45 1.05 -6.71
N LEU A 176 25.42 0.43 -7.90
CA LEU A 176 26.24 -0.74 -8.30
C LEU A 176 27.67 -0.36 -8.66
#